data_AF-A0A0E3WV39-F1
#
_entry.id   AF-A0A0E3WV39-F1
#
_cell.length_a   1.000
_cell.length_b   1.000
_cell.length_c   1.000
_cell.angle_alpha   90.00
_cell.angle_beta   90.00
_cell.angle_gamma   90.00
#
_symmetry.space_group_name_H-M   'P 1'
#
loop_
_entity.id
_entity.type
_entity.pdbx_description
1 polymer ?
#
loop_
_entity_poly.entity_id
_entity_poly.type
_entity_poly.pdbx_seq_one_letter_code
_entity_poly.pdbx_strand_id
1 'polypeptide(L)'
;MYNQSEFGNLENYLLEKKSFKKTSCEHTLNTYVFTGEVELKKHRFKKFSLLLINTYDEKALEILSKFFFLLCITIALVTIINFLGNDIADWFYILGIVFSLIPLIISLCIQNVLEYYQDTFCKKCGNKLACEEVGEPIMKETSSFGDYTLTVTRHWKCRYCGNVDTRESSENIFAEQGEMLPAVSLKGIECRKCGGIGTIVETKRPDIKEIGKKRLTRRYYNCTLCDHEDISESEEITFHGTHTG
;
A
#
# COMPACT_ATOMS: atom_id res chain seq x y z
N MET A 1 -18.82 -4.50 36.70
CA MET A 1 -18.57 -3.05 36.49
C MET A 1 -17.10 -2.90 36.17
N TYR A 2 -16.73 -2.75 34.89
CA TYR A 2 -15.35 -2.58 34.47
C TYR A 2 -15.05 -1.08 34.33
N ASN A 3 -13.99 -0.64 35.01
CA ASN A 3 -13.60 0.76 35.12
C ASN A 3 -13.24 1.38 33.77
N GLN A 4 -13.76 2.59 33.58
CA GLN A 4 -13.75 3.37 32.34
C GLN A 4 -12.63 4.42 32.35
N SER A 5 -11.42 4.08 32.84
CA SER A 5 -10.39 5.07 33.20
C SER A 5 -9.00 4.86 32.58
N GLU A 6 -8.89 4.33 31.36
CA GLU A 6 -7.62 4.28 30.62
C GLU A 6 -7.70 4.91 29.21
N PHE A 7 -8.58 5.88 29.01
CA PHE A 7 -8.52 6.80 27.86
C PHE A 7 -7.51 7.93 28.11
N GLY A 8 -6.29 7.55 28.51
CA GLY A 8 -5.17 8.47 28.69
C GLY A 8 -4.57 8.88 27.35
N ASN A 9 -5.01 10.01 26.82
CA ASN A 9 -4.14 11.01 26.19
C ASN A 9 -3.17 10.53 25.07
N LEU A 10 -3.69 9.85 24.05
CA LEU A 10 -2.91 9.41 22.86
C LEU A 10 -2.87 10.48 21.74
N GLU A 11 -3.42 11.67 21.97
CA GLU A 11 -3.62 12.71 20.95
C GLU A 11 -2.38 13.59 20.72
N ASN A 12 -1.34 13.44 21.54
CA ASN A 12 -0.17 14.33 21.55
C ASN A 12 1.09 13.82 20.81
N TYR A 13 1.06 12.65 20.14
CA TYR A 13 2.26 12.06 19.52
C TYR A 13 2.34 12.16 17.99
N LEU A 14 1.43 12.88 17.33
CA LEU A 14 1.42 13.08 15.88
C LEU A 14 2.12 14.38 15.43
N LEU A 15 3.22 14.75 16.08
CA LEU A 15 4.08 15.84 15.61
C LEU A 15 5.25 15.29 14.79
N GLU A 16 5.13 15.56 13.48
CA GLU A 16 6.18 15.69 12.46
C GLU A 16 7.56 15.09 12.79
N LYS A 17 7.87 13.97 12.13
CA LYS A 17 9.24 13.66 11.74
C LYS A 17 9.33 13.63 10.22
N LYS A 18 9.85 14.72 9.64
CA LYS A 18 10.46 14.71 8.31
C LYS A 18 11.69 13.78 8.39
N SER A 19 11.62 12.56 7.84
CA SER A 19 12.81 11.74 7.69
C SER A 19 13.51 12.06 6.36
N PHE A 20 14.80 12.33 6.47
CA PHE A 20 15.73 12.42 5.34
C PHE A 20 16.04 10.99 4.88
N LYS A 21 15.73 10.66 3.62
CA LYS A 21 15.99 9.35 2.99
C LYS A 21 17.49 9.01 3.03
N LYS A 22 17.87 7.92 3.71
CA LYS A 22 19.06 7.12 3.36
C LYS A 22 18.58 5.95 2.49
N THR A 23 18.74 6.06 1.19
CA THR A 23 18.56 4.93 0.27
C THR A 23 19.91 4.26 0.04
N SER A 24 20.00 2.95 0.29
CA SER A 24 21.16 2.15 -0.13
C SER A 24 20.77 1.29 -1.33
N CYS A 25 21.68 1.21 -2.30
CA CYS A 25 21.54 0.41 -3.50
C CYS A 25 22.65 -0.64 -3.49
N GLU A 26 22.27 -1.91 -3.52
CA GLU A 26 23.20 -3.02 -3.72
C GLU A 26 22.92 -3.64 -5.09
N HIS A 27 23.96 -3.78 -5.90
CA HIS A 27 23.90 -4.42 -7.21
C HIS A 27 24.48 -5.82 -7.11
N THR A 28 23.67 -6.82 -7.42
CA THR A 28 24.11 -8.20 -7.58
C THR A 28 23.58 -8.69 -8.91
N LEU A 29 24.47 -8.85 -9.89
CA LEU A 29 24.27 -9.55 -11.15
C LEU A 29 22.84 -9.37 -11.73
N ASN A 30 22.63 -8.30 -12.51
CA ASN A 30 21.37 -8.05 -13.21
C ASN A 30 20.15 -7.82 -12.29
N THR A 31 20.39 -7.57 -11.00
CA THR A 31 19.35 -7.31 -10.00
C THR A 31 19.71 -6.07 -9.19
N TYR A 32 18.78 -5.14 -9.14
CA TYR A 32 18.87 -3.92 -8.34
C TYR A 32 18.04 -4.07 -7.07
N VAL A 33 18.70 -3.98 -5.92
CA VAL A 33 18.05 -4.01 -4.61
C VAL A 33 18.07 -2.60 -4.02
N PHE A 34 16.89 -2.05 -3.77
CA PHE A 34 16.71 -0.75 -3.13
C PHE A 34 16.10 -0.95 -1.74
N THR A 35 16.69 -0.31 -0.75
CA THR A 35 16.12 -0.26 0.60
C THR A 35 15.81 1.18 1.00
N GLY A 36 14.64 1.39 1.59
CA GLY A 36 14.22 2.70 2.09
C GLY A 36 13.23 2.58 3.24
N GLU A 37 13.13 3.64 4.04
CA GLU A 37 12.17 3.75 5.13
C GLU A 37 10.77 4.10 4.61
N VAL A 38 9.74 3.54 5.25
CA VAL A 38 8.32 3.84 4.97
C VAL A 38 7.70 4.53 6.19
N GLU A 39 6.58 5.21 5.99
CA GLU A 39 5.79 5.69 7.12
C GLU A 39 5.16 4.51 7.89
N LEU A 40 4.92 4.74 9.18
CA LEU A 40 4.13 3.84 10.03
C LEU A 40 2.74 3.63 9.43
N LYS A 41 2.19 2.43 9.65
CA LYS A 41 0.93 2.01 9.04
C LYS A 41 -0.23 2.82 9.60
N LYS A 42 -0.93 3.52 8.69
CA LYS A 42 -2.10 4.35 9.03
C LYS A 42 -3.38 3.54 8.83
N HIS A 43 -4.09 3.28 9.92
CA HIS A 43 -5.38 2.60 9.86
C HIS A 43 -6.53 3.60 9.69
N ARG A 44 -7.27 3.46 8.60
CA ARG A 44 -8.55 4.17 8.42
C ARG A 44 -9.57 3.60 9.41
N PHE A 45 -10.46 4.46 9.92
CA PHE A 45 -11.55 4.07 10.82
C PHE A 45 -11.15 3.43 12.16
N LYS A 46 -9.95 3.72 12.69
CA LYS A 46 -9.45 3.16 13.97
C LYS A 46 -10.50 3.09 15.10
N LYS A 47 -11.27 4.16 15.32
CA LYS A 47 -12.32 4.20 16.37
C LYS A 47 -13.40 3.13 16.14
N PHE A 48 -13.84 2.95 14.90
CA PHE A 48 -14.82 1.94 14.53
C PHE A 48 -14.23 0.53 14.64
N SER A 49 -12.96 0.37 14.24
CA SER A 49 -12.25 -0.90 14.39
C SER A 49 -12.13 -1.34 15.85
N LEU A 50 -11.84 -0.42 16.77
CA LEU A 50 -11.81 -0.72 18.20
C LEU A 50 -13.17 -1.25 18.70
N LEU A 51 -14.27 -0.60 18.32
CA LEU A 51 -15.62 -1.01 18.72
C LEU A 51 -15.96 -2.41 18.21
N LEU A 52 -15.71 -2.67 16.92
CA LEU A 52 -16.02 -3.95 16.30
C LEU A 52 -15.14 -5.08 16.84
N ILE A 53 -13.84 -4.87 17.04
CA ILE A 53 -12.92 -5.89 17.55
C ILE A 53 -13.21 -6.26 19.01
N ASN A 54 -13.70 -5.29 19.80
CA ASN A 54 -14.15 -5.55 21.17
C ASN A 54 -15.44 -6.39 21.20
N THR A 55 -16.26 -6.32 20.17
CA THR A 55 -17.57 -6.99 20.10
C THR A 55 -17.49 -8.34 19.39
N TYR A 56 -16.67 -8.45 18.34
CA TYR A 56 -16.61 -9.59 17.44
C TYR A 56 -15.20 -10.18 17.36
N ASP A 57 -15.11 -11.49 17.16
CA ASP A 57 -13.87 -12.18 16.81
C ASP A 57 -13.55 -12.08 15.32
N GLU A 58 -12.31 -12.36 14.95
CA GLU A 58 -11.83 -12.36 13.55
C GLU A 58 -12.75 -13.17 12.62
N LYS A 59 -13.07 -14.41 12.99
CA LYS A 59 -13.95 -15.28 12.19
C LYS A 59 -15.34 -14.67 11.98
N ALA A 60 -15.90 -14.00 12.99
CA ALA A 60 -17.20 -13.36 12.87
C ALA A 60 -17.13 -12.15 11.93
N LEU A 61 -16.06 -11.36 12.01
CA LEU A 61 -15.81 -10.24 11.09
C LEU A 61 -15.60 -10.72 9.65
N GLU A 62 -14.88 -11.83 9.44
CA GLU A 62 -14.71 -12.43 8.11
C GLU A 62 -16.05 -12.88 7.51
N ILE A 63 -16.88 -13.58 8.29
CA ILE A 63 -18.20 -14.02 7.86
C ILE A 63 -19.07 -12.81 7.54
N LEU A 64 -19.05 -11.78 8.38
CA LEU A 64 -19.84 -10.57 8.20
C LEU A 64 -19.45 -9.81 6.93
N SER A 65 -18.15 -9.65 6.65
CA SER A 65 -17.66 -9.03 5.41
C SER A 65 -18.14 -9.80 4.18
N LYS A 66 -17.98 -11.14 4.18
CA LYS A 66 -18.45 -12.00 3.08
C LYS A 66 -19.96 -11.92 2.89
N PHE A 67 -20.73 -11.88 3.98
CA PHE A 67 -22.17 -11.72 3.94
C PHE A 67 -22.59 -10.40 3.28
N PHE A 68 -22.01 -9.26 3.69
CA PHE A 68 -22.32 -7.96 3.08
C PHE A 68 -21.88 -7.87 1.61
N PHE A 69 -20.76 -8.50 1.25
CA PHE A 69 -20.32 -8.59 -0.14
C PHE A 69 -21.31 -9.41 -0.99
N LEU A 70 -21.75 -10.56 -0.51
CA LEU A 70 -22.78 -11.36 -1.18
C LEU A 70 -24.11 -10.59 -1.28
N LEU A 71 -24.49 -9.87 -0.23
CA LEU A 71 -25.68 -9.03 -0.24
C LEU A 71 -25.63 -7.97 -1.34
N CYS A 72 -24.49 -7.29 -1.51
CA CYS A 72 -24.26 -6.36 -2.63
C CYS A 72 -24.53 -7.02 -3.99
N ILE A 73 -23.95 -8.21 -4.22
CA ILE A 73 -24.12 -8.95 -5.48
C ILE A 73 -25.58 -9.32 -5.69
N THR A 74 -26.26 -9.83 -4.66
CA THR A 74 -27.67 -10.21 -4.77
C THR A 74 -28.58 -9.02 -5.09
N ILE A 75 -28.37 -7.86 -4.45
CA ILE A 75 -29.13 -6.64 -4.74
C ILE A 75 -28.85 -6.19 -6.18
N ALA A 76 -27.60 -6.16 -6.61
CA ALA A 76 -27.23 -5.78 -7.98
C ALA A 76 -27.89 -6.70 -9.02
N LEU A 77 -27.86 -8.02 -8.82
CA LEU A 77 -28.52 -8.97 -9.72
C LEU A 77 -30.04 -8.77 -9.78
N VAL A 78 -30.69 -8.59 -8.62
CA VAL A 78 -32.13 -8.32 -8.56
C VAL A 78 -32.48 -7.02 -9.29
N THR A 79 -31.65 -5.98 -9.15
CA THR A 79 -31.87 -4.70 -9.86
C THR A 79 -31.72 -4.84 -11.37
N ILE A 80 -30.75 -5.64 -11.84
CA ILE A 80 -30.53 -5.89 -13.28
C ILE A 80 -31.69 -6.72 -13.87
N ILE A 81 -32.14 -7.77 -13.17
CA ILE A 81 -33.26 -8.61 -13.63
C ILE A 81 -34.54 -7.78 -13.74
N ASN A 82 -34.82 -6.94 -12.74
CA ASN A 82 -35.99 -6.07 -12.76
C ASN A 82 -35.93 -5.02 -13.88
N PHE A 83 -34.73 -4.50 -14.19
CA PHE A 83 -34.52 -3.58 -15.31
C PHE A 83 -34.76 -4.26 -16.68
N LEU A 84 -34.34 -5.51 -16.84
CA LEU A 84 -34.53 -6.25 -18.10
C LEU A 84 -35.96 -6.76 -18.29
N GLY A 85 -36.69 -7.04 -17.20
CA GLY A 85 -37.97 -7.74 -17.22
C GLY A 85 -39.21 -6.87 -17.08
N ASN A 86 -39.09 -5.63 -16.61
CA ASN A 86 -40.23 -4.75 -16.34
C ASN A 86 -39.97 -3.32 -16.85
N ASP A 87 -41.01 -2.65 -17.35
CA ASP A 87 -41.01 -1.20 -17.65
C ASP A 87 -41.06 -0.37 -16.35
N ILE A 88 -40.07 -0.57 -15.47
CA ILE A 88 -39.93 0.20 -14.24
C ILE A 88 -39.25 1.52 -14.59
N ALA A 89 -39.73 2.62 -14.00
CA ALA A 89 -39.13 3.94 -14.21
C ALA A 89 -37.63 3.95 -13.85
N ASP A 90 -36.82 4.56 -14.71
CA ASP A 90 -35.35 4.66 -14.61
C ASP A 90 -34.86 5.09 -13.20
N TRP A 91 -35.66 5.86 -12.47
CA TRP A 91 -35.35 6.30 -11.11
C TRP A 91 -35.15 5.13 -10.12
N PHE A 92 -35.94 4.06 -10.24
CA PHE A 92 -35.80 2.89 -9.35
C PHE A 92 -34.51 2.12 -9.62
N TYR A 93 -34.01 2.14 -10.85
CA TYR A 93 -32.74 1.52 -11.20
C TYR A 93 -31.56 2.29 -10.58
N ILE A 94 -31.56 3.62 -10.71
CA ILE A 94 -30.55 4.48 -10.06
C ILE A 94 -30.55 4.24 -8.55
N LEU A 95 -31.76 4.22 -7.95
CA LEU A 95 -31.91 3.97 -6.52
C LEU A 95 -31.38 2.57 -6.13
N GLY A 96 -31.67 1.54 -6.94
CA GLY A 96 -31.17 0.19 -6.75
C GLY A 96 -29.65 0.08 -6.79
N ILE A 97 -28.99 0.77 -7.73
CA ILE A 97 -27.53 0.84 -7.78
C ILE A 97 -26.99 1.49 -6.51
N VAL A 98 -27.51 2.66 -6.13
CA VAL A 98 -27.07 3.39 -4.93
C VAL A 98 -27.23 2.52 -3.68
N PHE A 99 -28.34 1.79 -3.55
CA PHE A 99 -28.55 0.86 -2.43
C PHE A 99 -27.59 -0.33 -2.45
N SER A 100 -27.19 -0.83 -3.63
CA SER A 100 -26.22 -1.93 -3.72
C SER A 100 -24.82 -1.52 -3.25
N LEU A 101 -24.47 -0.25 -3.35
CA LEU A 101 -23.18 0.27 -2.87
C LEU A 101 -23.08 0.27 -1.33
N ILE A 102 -24.20 0.36 -0.61
CA ILE A 102 -24.17 0.42 0.87
C ILE A 102 -23.55 -0.85 1.49
N PRO A 103 -24.03 -2.08 1.18
CA PRO A 103 -23.38 -3.30 1.64
C PRO A 103 -21.91 -3.41 1.20
N LEU A 104 -21.56 -2.94 0.01
CA LEU A 104 -20.17 -2.94 -0.46
C LEU A 104 -19.28 -2.07 0.44
N ILE A 105 -19.71 -0.84 0.74
CA ILE A 105 -18.99 0.07 1.63
C ILE A 105 -18.82 -0.56 3.02
N ILE A 106 -19.87 -1.17 3.57
CA ILE A 106 -19.80 -1.86 4.87
C ILE A 106 -18.79 -3.00 4.82
N SER A 107 -18.80 -3.81 3.76
CA SER A 107 -17.83 -4.91 3.60
C SER A 107 -16.39 -4.40 3.57
N LEU A 108 -16.13 -3.33 2.80
CA LEU A 108 -14.81 -2.69 2.74
C LEU A 108 -14.39 -2.12 4.10
N CYS A 109 -15.31 -1.53 4.85
CA CYS A 109 -15.04 -1.07 6.22
C CYS A 109 -14.64 -2.24 7.13
N ILE A 110 -15.35 -3.38 7.07
CA ILE A 110 -15.02 -4.57 7.87
C ILE A 110 -13.67 -5.16 7.46
N GLN A 111 -13.30 -5.14 6.18
CA GLN A 111 -11.97 -5.57 5.73
C GLN A 111 -10.85 -4.73 6.34
N ASN A 112 -11.01 -3.40 6.40
CA ASN A 112 -10.06 -2.52 7.10
C ASN A 112 -9.96 -2.83 8.60
N VAL A 113 -11.08 -3.26 9.21
CA VAL A 113 -11.12 -3.67 10.62
C VAL A 113 -10.39 -4.99 10.83
N LEU A 114 -10.55 -5.96 9.92
CA LEU A 114 -9.83 -7.24 9.93
C LEU A 114 -8.32 -7.02 9.79
N GLU A 115 -7.91 -6.16 8.88
CA GLU A 115 -6.50 -5.79 8.73
C GLU A 115 -5.95 -5.19 10.03
N TYR A 116 -6.69 -4.27 10.65
CA TYR A 116 -6.31 -3.69 11.94
C TYR A 116 -6.29 -4.73 13.08
N TYR A 117 -7.22 -5.69 13.07
CA TYR A 117 -7.24 -6.80 14.02
C TYR A 117 -5.95 -7.61 13.91
N GLN A 118 -5.58 -8.03 12.69
CA GLN A 118 -4.40 -8.85 12.45
C GLN A 118 -3.13 -8.13 12.87
N ASP A 119 -3.01 -6.85 12.55
CA ASP A 119 -1.87 -6.03 12.92
C ASP A 119 -1.71 -5.87 14.44
N THR A 120 -2.82 -5.69 15.15
CA THR A 120 -2.80 -5.48 16.60
C THR A 120 -2.92 -6.76 17.42
N PHE A 121 -3.14 -7.92 16.80
CA PHE A 121 -3.23 -9.20 17.48
C PHE A 121 -1.86 -9.77 17.83
N CYS A 122 -1.69 -10.20 19.09
CA CYS A 122 -0.47 -10.86 19.52
C CYS A 122 -0.59 -12.38 19.39
N LYS A 123 0.13 -12.96 18.43
CA LYS A 123 0.19 -14.41 18.21
C LYS A 123 0.74 -15.20 19.40
N LYS A 124 1.58 -14.58 20.24
CA LYS A 124 2.21 -15.25 21.40
C LYS A 124 1.29 -15.36 22.61
N CYS A 125 0.61 -14.28 22.99
CA CYS A 125 -0.25 -14.25 24.19
C CYS A 125 -1.75 -14.30 23.88
N GLY A 126 -2.15 -14.26 22.61
CA GLY A 126 -3.55 -14.32 22.19
C GLY A 126 -4.35 -13.04 22.45
N ASN A 127 -3.72 -11.98 22.98
CA ASN A 127 -4.41 -10.74 23.27
C ASN A 127 -4.67 -9.93 21.98
N LYS A 128 -5.93 -9.50 21.82
CA LYS A 128 -6.37 -8.55 20.78
C LYS A 128 -5.94 -7.13 21.14
N LEU A 129 -5.80 -6.25 20.15
CA LEU A 129 -5.50 -4.82 20.35
C LEU A 129 -4.25 -4.58 21.22
N ALA A 130 -3.26 -5.47 21.11
CA ALA A 130 -2.13 -5.59 22.02
C ALA A 130 -0.80 -5.18 21.39
N CYS A 131 -0.66 -5.36 20.08
CA CYS A 131 0.54 -5.05 19.34
C CYS A 131 0.51 -3.62 18.81
N GLU A 132 1.65 -2.95 18.92
CA GLU A 132 1.89 -1.61 18.38
C GLU A 132 3.12 -1.66 17.47
N GLU A 133 3.08 -0.92 16.36
CA GLU A 133 4.21 -0.85 15.44
C GLU A 133 5.38 -0.13 16.12
N VAL A 134 6.58 -0.71 16.02
CA VAL A 134 7.81 -0.17 16.60
C VAL A 134 8.93 -0.19 15.57
N GLY A 135 9.91 0.70 15.75
CA GLY A 135 11.02 0.84 14.81
C GLY A 135 10.60 1.52 13.51
N GLU A 136 11.57 1.64 12.61
CA GLU A 136 11.36 2.21 11.28
C GLU A 136 11.05 1.07 10.31
N PRO A 137 9.87 1.07 9.65
CA PRO A 137 9.53 0.02 8.71
C PRO A 137 10.38 0.16 7.45
N ILE A 138 10.88 -0.97 6.95
CA ILE A 138 11.85 -1.02 5.85
C ILE A 138 11.17 -1.59 4.63
N MET A 139 11.14 -0.82 3.55
CA MET A 139 10.81 -1.32 2.22
C MET A 139 12.06 -1.83 1.53
N LYS A 140 11.96 -3.06 1.02
CA LYS A 140 12.91 -3.66 0.10
C LYS A 140 12.23 -3.82 -1.25
N GLU A 141 12.86 -3.26 -2.27
CA GLU A 141 12.43 -3.35 -3.66
C GLU A 141 13.53 -4.07 -4.44
N THR A 142 13.15 -5.09 -5.18
CA THR A 142 14.07 -5.86 -6.03
C THR A 142 13.57 -5.78 -7.46
N SER A 143 14.38 -5.19 -8.34
CA SER A 143 14.09 -5.07 -9.78
C SER A 143 15.11 -5.90 -10.55
N SER A 144 14.65 -6.96 -11.23
CA SER A 144 15.48 -7.83 -12.06
C SER A 144 14.98 -7.83 -13.52
N PHE A 145 15.54 -8.68 -14.37
CA PHE A 145 15.09 -8.87 -15.76
C PHE A 145 13.81 -9.70 -15.79
N GLY A 146 12.65 -9.04 -15.67
CA GLY A 146 11.32 -9.67 -15.79
C GLY A 146 10.65 -10.02 -14.46
N ASP A 147 11.30 -9.74 -13.32
CA ASP A 147 10.66 -9.83 -12.01
C ASP A 147 10.86 -8.53 -11.22
N TYR A 148 9.79 -8.11 -10.55
CA TYR A 148 9.76 -6.94 -9.69
C TYR A 148 9.05 -7.30 -8.40
N THR A 149 9.77 -7.26 -7.28
CA THR A 149 9.21 -7.55 -5.97
C THR A 149 9.37 -6.35 -5.04
N LEU A 150 8.30 -6.08 -4.29
CA LEU A 150 8.27 -5.06 -3.27
C LEU A 150 7.78 -5.68 -1.97
N THR A 151 8.60 -5.57 -0.93
CA THR A 151 8.31 -6.11 0.39
C THR A 151 8.51 -5.03 1.43
N VAL A 152 7.50 -4.81 2.28
CA VAL A 152 7.61 -3.94 3.45
C VAL A 152 7.73 -4.80 4.68
N THR A 153 8.80 -4.58 5.45
CA THR A 153 9.07 -5.24 6.73
C THR A 153 8.65 -4.30 7.85
N ARG A 154 7.71 -4.74 8.69
CA ARG A 154 7.24 -4.01 9.87
C ARG A 154 7.48 -4.81 11.14
N HIS A 155 7.75 -4.13 12.25
CA HIS A 155 7.92 -4.76 13.55
C HIS A 155 6.80 -4.36 14.50
N TRP A 156 6.21 -5.36 15.15
CA TRP A 156 5.05 -5.19 16.02
C TRP A 156 5.37 -5.67 17.43
N LYS A 157 5.35 -4.77 18.42
CA LYS A 157 5.64 -5.11 19.82
C LYS A 157 4.35 -5.22 20.62
N CYS A 158 4.19 -6.35 21.31
CA CYS A 158 3.09 -6.55 22.24
C CYS A 158 3.32 -5.82 23.55
N ARG A 159 2.36 -4.98 23.98
CA ARG A 159 2.43 -4.25 25.26
C ARG A 159 2.31 -5.14 26.50
N TYR A 160 1.72 -6.32 26.38
CA TYR A 160 1.49 -7.23 27.51
C TYR A 160 2.64 -8.21 27.74
N CYS A 161 3.12 -8.89 26.69
CA CYS A 161 4.16 -9.93 26.82
C CYS A 161 5.53 -9.50 26.30
N GLY A 162 5.65 -8.27 25.76
CA GLY A 162 6.90 -7.73 25.23
C GLY A 162 7.39 -8.36 23.92
N ASN A 163 6.68 -9.36 23.38
CA ASN A 163 7.07 -10.03 22.14
C ASN A 163 7.11 -9.06 20.97
N VAL A 164 8.20 -9.11 20.20
CA VAL A 164 8.33 -8.41 18.92
C VAL A 164 8.12 -9.41 17.80
N ASP A 165 7.15 -9.12 16.93
CA ASP A 165 6.80 -9.90 15.75
C ASP A 165 7.20 -9.12 14.50
N THR A 166 8.04 -9.70 13.66
CA THR A 166 8.47 -9.11 12.38
C THR A 166 7.60 -9.68 11.28
N ARG A 167 6.96 -8.81 10.49
CA ARG A 167 6.02 -9.19 9.45
C ARG A 167 6.42 -8.55 8.13
N GLU A 168 6.43 -9.37 7.10
CA GLU A 168 6.64 -8.95 5.72
C GLU A 168 5.30 -8.92 5.00
N SER A 169 5.03 -7.83 4.29
CA SER A 169 3.86 -7.73 3.42
C SER A 169 4.22 -7.02 2.12
N SER A 170 3.69 -7.53 1.01
CA SER A 170 3.48 -6.72 -0.19
C SER A 170 2.31 -5.78 0.13
N GLU A 171 2.58 -4.64 0.76
CA GLU A 171 1.55 -3.61 0.89
C GLU A 171 1.01 -3.27 -0.50
N ASN A 172 -0.24 -2.79 -0.60
CA ASN A 172 -0.88 -2.39 -1.87
C ASN A 172 -0.22 -1.15 -2.49
N ILE A 173 1.08 -1.25 -2.78
CA ILE A 173 1.90 -0.27 -3.46
C ILE A 173 1.81 -0.64 -4.93
N PHE A 174 1.22 0.24 -5.72
CA PHE A 174 1.23 0.08 -7.17
C PHE A 174 2.67 0.22 -7.64
N ALA A 175 3.15 -0.79 -8.35
CA ALA A 175 4.44 -0.75 -8.99
C ALA A 175 4.34 -1.34 -10.38
N GLU A 176 4.87 -0.59 -11.34
CA GLU A 176 4.96 -0.95 -12.74
C GLU A 176 6.44 -1.08 -13.09
N GLN A 177 6.83 -2.29 -13.47
CA GLN A 177 8.16 -2.54 -13.98
C GLN A 177 8.24 -2.04 -15.42
N GLY A 178 9.26 -1.24 -15.71
CA GLY A 178 9.52 -0.85 -17.09
C GLY A 178 9.90 -2.06 -17.95
N GLU A 179 9.37 -2.15 -19.16
CA GLU A 179 9.85 -3.15 -20.12
C GLU A 179 11.28 -2.83 -20.58
N MET A 180 12.06 -3.87 -20.89
CA MET A 180 13.36 -3.71 -21.53
C MET A 180 13.17 -3.07 -22.91
N LEU A 181 13.95 -2.02 -23.21
CA LEU A 181 13.94 -1.35 -24.50
C LEU A 181 15.17 -1.72 -25.31
N PRO A 182 15.10 -1.65 -26.65
CA PRO A 182 16.30 -1.43 -27.45
C PRO A 182 17.00 -0.17 -26.93
N ALA A 183 18.29 -0.27 -26.61
CA ALA A 183 19.07 0.81 -26.01
C ALA A 183 18.86 2.14 -26.75
N VAL A 184 18.20 3.12 -26.11
CA VAL A 184 17.95 4.43 -26.70
C VAL A 184 19.09 5.37 -26.29
N SER A 185 19.87 5.83 -27.26
CA SER A 185 20.97 6.76 -27.01
C SER A 185 20.45 8.16 -26.64
N LEU A 186 20.91 8.65 -25.49
CA LEU A 186 20.60 9.96 -24.95
C LEU A 186 21.75 10.92 -25.29
N LYS A 187 21.66 11.53 -26.47
CA LYS A 187 22.69 12.42 -27.04
C LYS A 187 23.06 13.63 -26.17
N GLY A 188 22.18 14.02 -25.24
CA GLY A 188 22.36 15.19 -24.38
C GLY A 188 22.88 14.90 -22.97
N ILE A 189 23.17 13.64 -22.62
CA ILE A 189 23.63 13.26 -21.28
C ILE A 189 25.12 12.90 -21.33
N GLU A 190 25.86 13.47 -20.38
CA GLU A 190 27.28 13.19 -20.17
C GLU A 190 27.46 12.04 -19.16
N CYS A 191 28.36 11.10 -19.45
CA CYS A 191 28.71 10.06 -18.49
C CYS A 191 29.47 10.64 -17.29
N ARG A 192 28.95 10.44 -16.07
CA ARG A 192 29.56 10.95 -14.83
C ARG A 192 30.96 10.38 -14.54
N LYS A 193 31.32 9.24 -15.14
CA LYS A 193 32.62 8.57 -14.92
C LYS A 193 33.67 8.99 -15.95
N CYS A 194 33.34 8.94 -17.23
CA CYS A 194 34.31 9.19 -18.31
C CYS A 194 34.15 10.53 -19.04
N GLY A 195 33.10 11.31 -18.74
CA GLY A 195 32.81 12.59 -19.39
C GLY A 195 32.33 12.47 -20.85
N GLY A 196 32.06 11.25 -21.32
CA GLY A 196 31.64 11.02 -22.70
C GLY A 196 30.22 11.52 -22.96
N ILE A 197 30.06 12.48 -23.87
CA ILE A 197 28.76 13.03 -24.29
C ILE A 197 28.10 12.13 -25.33
N GLY A 198 26.80 11.84 -25.17
CA GLY A 198 26.02 11.02 -26.10
C GLY A 198 26.37 9.53 -26.07
N THR A 199 27.09 9.12 -25.04
CA THR A 199 27.52 7.74 -24.79
C THR A 199 26.55 6.99 -23.88
N ILE A 200 25.60 7.70 -23.30
CA ILE A 200 24.60 7.14 -22.39
C ILE A 200 23.45 6.55 -23.20
N VAL A 201 23.09 5.31 -22.86
CA VAL A 201 21.87 4.65 -23.32
C VAL A 201 20.96 4.35 -22.14
N GLU A 202 19.66 4.55 -22.30
CA GLU A 202 18.66 4.05 -21.35
C GLU A 202 18.41 2.57 -21.66
N THR A 203 18.62 1.70 -20.66
CA THR A 203 18.62 0.24 -20.84
C THR A 203 17.26 -0.39 -20.67
N LYS A 204 16.33 0.33 -20.04
CA LYS A 204 14.99 -0.15 -19.67
C LYS A 204 14.03 1.04 -19.60
N ARG A 205 12.74 0.83 -19.87
CA ARG A 205 11.72 1.82 -19.49
C ARG A 205 11.82 2.12 -17.98
N PRO A 206 11.39 3.31 -17.56
CA PRO A 206 11.44 3.65 -16.15
C PRO A 206 10.58 2.70 -15.32
N ASP A 207 11.07 2.32 -14.15
CA ASP A 207 10.22 1.70 -13.12
C ASP A 207 9.41 2.80 -12.46
N ILE A 208 8.10 2.58 -12.31
CA ILE A 208 7.18 3.53 -11.68
C ILE A 208 6.61 2.87 -10.44
N LYS A 209 6.64 3.57 -9.31
CA LYS A 209 5.96 3.13 -8.09
C LYS A 209 5.20 4.27 -7.43
N GLU A 210 4.05 3.95 -6.87
CA GLU A 210 3.20 4.90 -6.17
C GLU A 210 3.05 4.51 -4.70
N ILE A 211 3.65 5.32 -3.82
CA ILE A 211 3.64 5.12 -2.38
C ILE A 211 2.86 6.29 -1.76
N GLY A 212 1.62 6.03 -1.37
CA GLY A 212 0.73 7.07 -0.82
C GLY A 212 0.42 8.15 -1.86
N LYS A 213 0.96 9.36 -1.68
CA LYS A 213 0.80 10.51 -2.61
C LYS A 213 2.07 10.81 -3.40
N LYS A 214 2.99 9.86 -3.46
CA LYS A 214 4.30 10.03 -4.09
C LYS A 214 4.41 9.05 -5.24
N ARG A 215 4.65 9.56 -6.43
CA ARG A 215 5.04 8.78 -7.60
C ARG A 215 6.55 8.88 -7.74
N LEU A 216 7.22 7.73 -7.68
CA LEU A 216 8.66 7.62 -7.87
C LEU A 216 8.89 7.01 -9.24
N THR A 217 9.73 7.66 -10.04
CA THR A 217 10.13 7.19 -11.36
C THR A 217 11.63 6.93 -11.33
N ARG A 218 12.04 5.70 -11.64
CA ARG A 218 13.44 5.30 -11.65
C ARG A 218 13.89 4.91 -13.04
N ARG A 219 15.01 5.47 -13.50
CA ARG A 219 15.59 5.23 -14.82
C ARG A 219 16.98 4.61 -14.69
N TYR A 220 17.32 3.79 -15.68
CA TYR A 220 18.55 3.01 -15.70
C TYR A 220 19.35 3.35 -16.95
N TYR A 221 20.59 3.76 -16.75
CA TYR A 221 21.48 4.23 -17.80
C TYR A 221 22.74 3.39 -17.83
N ASN A 222 23.29 3.18 -19.01
CA ASN A 222 24.61 2.59 -19.20
C ASN A 222 25.43 3.44 -20.19
N CYS A 223 26.72 3.62 -19.91
CA CYS A 223 27.66 4.25 -20.82
C CYS A 223 28.27 3.22 -21.77
N THR A 224 28.06 3.39 -23.07
CA THR A 224 28.60 2.50 -24.12
C THR A 224 30.12 2.59 -24.29
N LEU A 225 30.80 3.56 -23.68
CA LEU A 225 32.27 3.71 -23.76
C LEU A 225 33.02 3.09 -22.58
N CYS A 226 32.44 3.11 -21.38
CA CYS A 226 33.15 2.69 -20.16
C CYS A 226 32.34 1.74 -19.28
N ASP A 227 31.19 1.26 -19.79
CA ASP A 227 30.25 0.36 -19.13
C ASP A 227 29.82 0.84 -17.74
N HIS A 228 29.85 2.14 -17.51
CA HIS A 228 29.39 2.73 -16.27
C HIS A 228 27.86 2.79 -16.27
N GLU A 229 27.28 2.08 -15.32
CA GLU A 229 25.84 2.15 -15.01
C GLU A 229 25.55 3.31 -14.07
N ASP A 230 24.47 4.04 -14.36
CA ASP A 230 23.94 5.12 -13.53
C ASP A 230 22.42 4.93 -13.37
N ILE A 231 21.91 5.34 -12.22
CA ILE A 231 20.49 5.23 -11.87
C ILE A 231 20.00 6.59 -11.42
N SER A 232 18.93 7.08 -12.04
CA SER A 232 18.26 8.30 -11.57
C SER A 232 16.91 7.96 -10.95
N GLU A 233 16.57 8.61 -9.84
CA GLU A 233 15.26 8.52 -9.20
C GLU A 233 14.69 9.94 -9.09
N SER A 234 13.47 10.14 -9.60
CA SER A 234 12.71 11.37 -9.44
C SER A 234 11.43 11.11 -8.64
N GLU A 235 11.05 12.07 -7.79
CA GLU A 235 9.86 12.02 -6.95
C GLU A 235 8.88 13.12 -7.35
N GLU A 236 7.63 12.73 -7.61
CA GLU A 236 6.53 13.65 -7.91
C GLU A 236 5.42 13.46 -6.88
N ILE A 237 4.79 14.56 -6.46
CA ILE A 237 3.63 14.51 -5.57
C ILE A 237 2.38 14.32 -6.43
N THR A 238 1.73 13.17 -6.32
CA THR A 238 0.44 12.91 -6.95
C THR A 238 -0.68 13.56 -6.13
N PHE A 239 -1.20 14.68 -6.64
CA PHE A 239 -2.46 15.22 -6.17
C PHE A 239 -3.59 14.44 -6.84
N HIS A 240 -4.12 13.41 -6.16
CA HIS A 240 -5.47 12.97 -6.47
C HIS A 240 -6.41 14.11 -6.09
N GLY A 241 -6.76 14.92 -7.08
CA GLY A 241 -7.79 15.94 -6.94
C GLY A 241 -9.05 15.27 -6.43
N THR A 242 -9.47 15.63 -5.22
CA THR A 242 -10.87 15.55 -4.83
C THR A 242 -11.64 16.46 -5.79
N HIS A 243 -12.03 15.93 -6.94
CA HIS A 243 -13.16 16.47 -7.68
C HIS A 243 -14.41 16.12 -6.87
N THR A 244 -14.70 16.93 -5.85
CA THR A 244 -16.05 17.12 -5.34
C THR A 244 -16.76 17.99 -6.38
N GLY A 245 -17.46 17.33 -7.30
CA GLY A 245 -18.60 17.92 -8.00
C GLY A 245 -19.85 17.78 -7.16
#